data_AF-A0AAU4J0C2-F1
#
_entry.id   AF-A0AAU4J0C2-F1
#
_cell.length_a   1.000
_cell.length_b   1.000
_cell.length_c   1.000
_cell.angle_alpha   90.00
_cell.angle_beta   90.00
_cell.angle_gamma   90.00
#
_symmetry.space_group_name_H-M   'P 1'
#
loop_
_entity.id
_entity.type
_entity.pdbx_description
1 polymer ?
#
loop_
_entity_poly.entity_id
_entity_poly.type
_entity_poly.pdbx_seq_one_letter_code
_entity_poly.pdbx_strand_id
1 'polypeptide(L)'
;MTVALLPPVTGSSVSLDIEALTTGPRFVRTRGMSRWHRPRSGTRHAPDRVVYGCWCGYGVGGSERAGAFLAVDEPPAGELVCGTCEGRAAGAGQDDSPTGRPLLFEPRHVAPPKNCPASRSSLYEELPGGRVGRCLACGDLQPLRAMGGPYNSRYAIVQHRTGAALVAPCPFHRWRYLTVRTGRVVCDCGREPTP
;
A
#
# COMPACT_ATOMS: atom_id res chain seq x y z
N MET A 1 4.31 7.05 26.25
CA MET A 1 5.29 5.96 26.29
C MET A 1 5.75 5.66 24.88
N THR A 2 7.03 5.91 24.61
CA THR A 2 7.66 5.61 23.32
C THR A 2 8.06 4.13 23.23
N VAL A 3 8.22 3.61 22.01
CA VAL A 3 8.77 2.28 21.72
C VAL A 3 10.11 2.40 21.03
N ALA A 4 10.96 1.39 21.24
CA ALA A 4 12.16 1.22 20.43
C ALA A 4 11.77 0.96 18.97
N LEU A 5 12.44 1.64 18.06
CA LEU A 5 12.28 1.48 16.62
C LEU A 5 13.46 0.70 16.05
N LEU A 6 13.16 -0.18 15.10
CA LEU A 6 14.17 -0.84 14.30
C LEU A 6 14.74 0.14 13.26
N PRO A 7 15.97 -0.11 12.78
CA PRO A 7 16.54 0.66 11.69
C PRO A 7 15.59 0.71 10.47
N PRO A 8 15.45 1.90 9.83
CA PRO A 8 14.71 2.00 8.59
C PRO A 8 15.38 1.14 7.52
N VAL A 9 14.59 0.37 6.77
CA VAL A 9 15.10 -0.29 5.56
C VAL A 9 15.07 0.77 4.47
N THR A 10 16.16 1.49 4.27
CA THR A 10 16.27 2.48 3.20
C THR A 10 16.49 1.76 1.87
N GLY A 11 15.73 2.16 0.84
CA GLY A 11 16.06 1.81 -0.55
C GLY A 11 17.34 2.51 -1.02
N SER A 12 17.79 2.19 -2.24
CA SER A 12 19.07 2.58 -2.85
C SER A 12 19.32 4.08 -3.04
N SER A 13 18.45 4.97 -2.57
CA SER A 13 18.61 6.43 -2.61
C SER A 13 18.40 7.01 -1.20
N VAL A 14 19.49 7.17 -0.45
CA VAL A 14 19.47 7.81 0.87
C VAL A 14 19.78 9.29 0.69
N SER A 15 18.84 10.17 1.02
CA SER A 15 19.17 11.58 1.24
C SER A 15 19.97 11.66 2.53
N LEU A 16 21.12 12.35 2.48
CA LEU A 16 22.01 12.52 3.63
C LEU A 16 21.38 13.32 4.77
N ASP A 17 20.29 14.03 4.48
CA ASP A 17 19.55 14.86 5.44
C ASP A 17 18.45 14.08 6.17
N ILE A 18 18.45 12.75 6.06
CA ILE A 18 17.49 11.87 6.72
C ILE A 18 18.10 11.33 8.01
N GLU A 19 17.50 11.71 9.14
CA GLU A 19 17.86 11.19 10.46
C GLU A 19 17.00 9.96 10.78
N ALA A 20 17.63 8.83 11.11
CA ALA A 20 16.93 7.64 11.58
C ALA A 20 16.52 7.81 13.05
N LEU A 21 15.25 7.57 13.34
CA LEU A 21 14.73 7.62 14.71
C LEU A 21 14.92 6.27 15.40
N THR A 22 15.42 6.29 16.63
CA THR A 22 15.58 5.10 17.48
C THR A 22 14.38 4.86 18.39
N THR A 23 13.53 5.87 18.58
CA THR A 23 12.28 5.77 19.36
C THR A 23 11.13 6.47 18.65
N GLY A 24 9.90 6.05 18.95
CA GLY A 24 8.69 6.63 18.37
C GLY A 24 7.44 6.31 19.17
N PRO A 25 6.26 6.82 18.77
CA PRO A 25 4.99 6.51 19.41
C PRO A 25 4.62 5.03 19.23
N ARG A 26 3.78 4.50 20.14
CA ARG A 26 3.25 3.12 20.03
C ARG A 26 2.31 2.97 18.83
N PHE A 27 1.49 3.98 18.57
CA PHE A 27 0.51 3.97 17.48
C PHE A 27 0.54 5.26 16.68
N VAL A 28 0.37 5.10 15.37
CA VAL A 28 0.27 6.19 14.41
C VAL A 28 -0.88 5.97 13.44
N ARG A 29 -1.48 7.06 12.97
CA ARG A 29 -2.38 7.06 11.81
C ARG A 29 -2.39 8.43 11.15
N THR A 30 -2.96 8.51 9.95
CA THR A 30 -3.49 9.80 9.46
C THR A 30 -5.00 9.88 9.67
N ARG A 31 -5.58 11.08 9.64
CA ARG A 31 -7.04 11.27 9.75
C ARG A 31 -7.86 10.47 8.72
N GLY A 32 -7.29 10.16 7.55
CA GLY A 32 -7.97 9.41 6.49
C GLY A 32 -7.84 7.88 6.61
N MET A 33 -7.15 7.37 7.63
CA MET A 33 -6.96 5.93 7.83
C MET A 33 -8.04 5.38 8.76
N SER A 34 -8.59 4.21 8.42
CA SER A 34 -9.66 3.56 9.18
C SER A 34 -9.19 2.81 10.44
N ARG A 35 -7.89 2.77 10.71
CA ARG A 35 -7.27 2.00 11.81
C ARG A 35 -5.92 2.57 12.20
N TRP A 36 -5.49 2.29 13.42
CA TRP A 36 -4.15 2.60 13.92
C TRP A 36 -3.12 1.59 13.45
N HIS A 37 -1.89 2.07 13.28
CA HIS A 37 -0.75 1.27 12.86
C HIS A 37 0.39 1.37 13.88
N ARG A 38 1.21 0.33 13.97
CA ARG A 38 2.41 0.33 14.82
C ARG A 38 3.65 0.69 14.02
N PRO A 39 4.42 1.70 14.44
CA PRO A 39 5.73 1.98 13.90
C PRO A 39 6.70 0.82 14.11
N ARG A 40 7.34 0.39 13.02
CA ARG A 40 8.52 -0.48 13.03
C ARG A 40 9.79 0.36 13.03
N SER A 41 9.82 1.40 12.20
CA SER A 41 10.96 2.30 12.00
C SER A 41 10.48 3.73 11.81
N GLY A 42 11.37 4.71 11.97
CA GLY A 42 11.04 6.13 11.78
C GLY A 42 12.20 6.89 11.16
N THR A 43 11.87 7.87 10.33
CA THR A 43 12.84 8.82 9.76
C THR A 43 12.34 10.25 9.91
N ARG A 44 13.24 11.16 10.25
CA ARG A 44 13.01 12.60 10.22
C ARG A 44 13.66 13.19 8.96
N HIS A 45 12.89 13.98 8.23
CA HIS A 45 13.29 14.70 7.04
C HIS A 45 13.25 16.20 7.34
N ALA A 46 14.24 16.96 6.87
CA ALA A 46 14.22 18.41 6.97
C ALA A 46 13.04 19.05 6.19
N PRO A 47 12.44 20.15 6.67
CA PRO A 47 12.74 20.82 7.94
C PRO A 47 12.07 20.19 9.18
N ASP A 48 10.99 19.41 9.05
CA ASP A 48 10.20 18.95 10.21
C ASP A 48 9.31 17.71 9.95
N ARG A 49 9.54 16.98 8.87
CA ARG A 49 8.64 15.89 8.47
C ARG A 49 9.10 14.55 9.06
N VAL A 50 8.24 13.91 9.83
CA VAL A 50 8.49 12.54 10.31
C VAL A 50 7.68 11.53 9.49
N VAL A 51 8.33 10.42 9.13
CA VAL A 51 7.70 9.29 8.44
C VAL A 51 8.00 8.00 9.20
N TYR A 52 6.95 7.29 9.60
CA TYR A 52 7.03 5.98 10.24
C TYR A 52 6.75 4.88 9.22
N GLY A 53 7.70 3.96 9.07
CA GLY A 53 7.47 2.67 8.43
C GLY A 53 6.79 1.74 9.42
N CYS A 54 5.57 1.31 9.13
CA CYS A 54 4.77 0.46 10.00
C CYS A 54 5.02 -1.03 9.72
N TRP A 55 4.77 -1.89 10.71
CA TRP A 55 4.95 -3.34 10.59
C TRP A 55 4.18 -4.02 9.45
N CYS A 56 3.03 -3.47 9.05
CA CYS A 56 2.26 -3.96 7.90
C CYS A 56 2.82 -3.50 6.54
N GLY A 57 3.92 -2.74 6.52
CA GLY A 57 4.55 -2.20 5.30
C GLY A 57 4.01 -0.83 4.85
N TYR A 58 3.08 -0.22 5.60
CA TYR A 58 2.61 1.14 5.33
C TYR A 58 3.62 2.20 5.77
N GLY A 59 3.73 3.29 4.99
CA GLY A 59 4.34 4.52 5.45
C GLY A 59 3.28 5.47 6.00
N VAL A 60 3.45 5.94 7.24
CA VAL A 60 2.58 6.93 7.87
C VAL A 60 3.45 8.11 8.26
N GLY A 61 3.22 9.26 7.65
CA GLY A 61 3.98 10.45 7.96
C GLY A 61 3.27 11.70 7.52
N GLY A 62 3.74 12.83 8.02
CA GLY A 62 3.21 14.15 7.74
C GLY A 62 4.16 15.21 8.28
N SER A 63 3.97 16.45 7.84
CA SER A 63 4.48 17.61 8.59
C SER A 63 3.44 17.99 9.63
N GLU A 64 3.88 18.55 10.76
CA GLU A 64 2.98 19.12 11.77
C GLU A 64 2.03 20.17 11.12
N ARG A 65 2.55 20.93 10.15
CA ARG A 65 1.79 21.90 9.35
C ARG A 65 0.60 21.32 8.59
N ALA A 66 0.64 20.04 8.21
CA ALA A 66 -0.47 19.39 7.50
C ALA A 66 -1.59 18.91 8.45
N GLY A 67 -1.37 18.92 9.78
CA GLY A 67 -2.38 18.62 10.81
C GLY A 67 -3.02 17.22 10.71
N ALA A 68 -2.50 16.34 9.86
CA ALA A 68 -3.14 15.08 9.50
C ALA A 68 -2.52 13.87 10.21
N PHE A 69 -1.38 14.03 10.86
CA PHE A 69 -0.66 12.96 11.57
C PHE A 69 -1.13 12.87 13.03
N LEU A 70 -1.51 11.67 13.46
CA LEU A 70 -1.95 11.39 14.81
C LEU A 70 -1.04 10.32 15.40
N ALA A 71 -0.54 10.56 16.61
CA ALA A 71 0.28 9.64 17.37
C ALA A 71 -0.27 9.52 18.79
N VAL A 72 -0.39 8.30 19.29
CA VAL A 72 -0.90 8.01 20.64
C VAL A 72 -0.14 6.85 21.26
N ASP A 73 -0.16 6.81 22.58
CA ASP A 73 0.31 5.67 23.36
C ASP A 73 -0.68 4.49 23.29
N GLU A 74 -1.97 4.83 23.33
CA GLU A 74 -3.08 3.89 23.29
C GLU A 74 -4.17 4.43 22.36
N PRO A 75 -4.68 3.63 21.40
CA PRO A 75 -5.83 4.01 20.59
C PRO A 75 -7.05 4.31 21.47
N PRO A 76 -7.89 5.30 21.11
CA PRO A 76 -9.14 5.52 21.81
C PRO A 76 -10.01 4.26 21.86
N ALA A 77 -10.77 4.07 22.93
CA ALA A 77 -11.60 2.88 23.13
C ALA A 77 -12.53 2.63 21.93
N GLY A 78 -12.58 1.38 21.46
CA GLY A 78 -13.38 0.97 20.31
C GLY A 78 -12.75 1.26 18.94
N GLU A 79 -11.63 1.98 18.87
CA GLU A 79 -10.94 2.20 17.61
C GLU A 79 -10.09 1.00 17.17
N LEU A 80 -10.11 0.70 15.87
CA LEU A 80 -9.47 -0.49 15.32
C LEU A 80 -7.95 -0.32 15.19
N VAL A 81 -7.22 -1.41 15.49
CA VAL A 81 -5.78 -1.53 15.24
C VAL A 81 -5.53 -2.49 14.08
N CYS A 82 -4.52 -2.19 13.26
CA CYS A 82 -4.10 -3.07 12.18
C CYS A 82 -3.57 -4.41 12.75
N GLY A 83 -4.30 -5.50 12.52
CA GLY A 83 -3.93 -6.83 13.03
C GLY A 83 -2.58 -7.33 12.54
N THR A 84 -2.17 -6.98 11.30
CA THR A 84 -0.82 -7.27 10.79
C THR A 84 0.26 -6.54 11.59
N CYS A 85 0.00 -5.29 11.97
CA CYS A 85 0.94 -4.53 12.80
C CYS A 85 1.05 -5.14 14.18
N GLU A 86 -0.09 -5.47 14.81
CA GLU A 86 -0.14 -6.07 16.15
C GLU A 86 0.65 -7.37 16.21
N GLY A 87 0.32 -8.33 15.34
CA GLY A 87 0.95 -9.65 15.37
C GLY A 87 2.45 -9.61 15.08
N ARG A 88 2.89 -8.76 14.16
CA ARG A 88 4.34 -8.62 13.83
C ARG A 88 5.12 -7.88 14.92
N ALA A 89 4.54 -6.83 15.51
CA ALA A 89 5.17 -6.13 16.62
C ALA A 89 5.35 -7.05 17.83
N ALA A 90 4.30 -7.82 18.17
CA ALA A 90 4.35 -8.81 19.22
C ALA A 90 5.36 -9.93 18.94
N GLY A 91 5.33 -10.50 17.73
CA GLY A 91 6.30 -11.53 17.31
C GLY A 91 7.75 -11.04 17.27
N ALA A 92 7.97 -9.73 17.16
CA ALA A 92 9.29 -9.10 17.23
C ALA A 92 9.69 -8.66 18.65
N GLY A 93 8.86 -8.92 19.67
CA GLY A 93 9.11 -8.50 21.05
C GLY A 93 9.00 -6.99 21.29
N GLN A 94 8.38 -6.24 20.38
CA GLN A 94 8.18 -4.80 20.57
C GLN A 94 6.99 -4.49 21.50
N ASP A 95 6.06 -5.44 21.65
CA ASP A 95 4.95 -5.34 22.58
C ASP A 95 4.50 -6.72 23.05
N ASP A 96 3.76 -6.74 24.16
CA ASP A 96 3.14 -7.95 24.66
C ASP A 96 1.91 -8.33 23.84
N SER A 97 1.54 -9.61 23.84
CA SER A 97 0.34 -10.13 23.16
C SER A 97 -0.27 -11.28 23.98
N PRO A 98 -1.61 -11.39 24.06
CA PRO A 98 -2.62 -10.54 23.43
C PRO A 98 -2.88 -9.23 24.20
N THR A 99 -3.21 -8.16 23.48
CA THR A 99 -3.40 -6.81 24.06
C THR A 99 -4.85 -6.43 24.34
N GLY A 100 -5.81 -7.28 23.98
CA GLY A 100 -7.25 -7.03 24.17
C GLY A 100 -7.86 -5.97 23.24
N ARG A 101 -7.07 -5.32 22.37
CA ARG A 101 -7.55 -4.28 21.44
C ARG A 101 -8.36 -4.89 20.30
N PRO A 102 -9.38 -4.18 19.76
CA PRO A 102 -10.10 -4.65 18.58
C PRO A 102 -9.20 -4.57 17.34
N LEU A 103 -8.94 -5.73 16.74
CA LEU A 103 -8.03 -5.85 15.59
C LEU A 103 -8.81 -5.94 14.28
N LEU A 104 -8.34 -5.21 13.27
CA LEU A 104 -8.78 -5.36 11.90
C LEU A 104 -7.66 -5.95 11.04
N PHE A 105 -7.86 -7.19 10.59
CA PHE A 105 -7.01 -7.85 9.61
C PHE A 105 -7.73 -7.93 8.27
N GLU A 106 -7.31 -7.10 7.32
CA GLU A 106 -7.79 -7.15 5.94
C GLU A 106 -6.63 -7.60 5.06
N PRO A 107 -6.48 -8.91 4.82
CA PRO A 107 -5.44 -9.39 3.93
C PRO A 107 -5.74 -8.85 2.54
N ARG A 108 -4.83 -8.02 2.05
CA ARG A 108 -5.01 -7.39 0.74
C ARG A 108 -5.00 -8.45 -0.33
N HIS A 109 -5.91 -8.27 -1.30
CA HIS A 109 -5.94 -9.06 -2.53
C HIS A 109 -6.30 -10.54 -2.33
N VAL A 110 -6.89 -10.93 -1.19
CA VAL A 110 -7.49 -12.27 -1.06
C VAL A 110 -8.75 -12.37 -1.90
N ALA A 111 -9.63 -11.37 -1.80
CA ALA A 111 -10.75 -11.20 -2.71
C ALA A 111 -10.32 -10.39 -3.96
N PRO A 112 -11.01 -10.56 -5.10
CA PRO A 112 -10.85 -9.67 -6.24
C PRO A 112 -10.94 -8.20 -5.81
N PRO A 113 -10.04 -7.33 -6.28
CA PRO A 113 -10.05 -5.93 -5.90
C PRO A 113 -11.33 -5.25 -6.42
N LYS A 114 -11.83 -4.23 -5.72
CA LYS A 114 -13.01 -3.46 -6.18
C LYS A 114 -12.75 -2.72 -7.50
N ASN A 115 -11.54 -2.18 -7.64
CA ASN A 115 -11.07 -1.56 -8.89
C ASN A 115 -10.15 -2.54 -9.62
N CYS A 116 -10.26 -2.59 -10.94
CA CYS A 116 -9.47 -3.50 -11.74
C CYS A 116 -7.97 -3.18 -11.60
N PRO A 117 -7.08 -4.17 -11.43
CA PRO A 117 -5.64 -3.95 -11.29
C PRO A 117 -5.00 -3.28 -12.52
N ALA A 118 -5.64 -3.37 -13.69
CA ALA A 118 -5.20 -2.67 -14.90
C ALA A 118 -5.55 -1.17 -14.90
N SER A 119 -6.39 -0.69 -13.97
CA SER A 119 -6.76 0.72 -13.86
C SER A 119 -5.53 1.62 -13.80
N ARG A 120 -5.46 2.62 -14.67
CA ARG A 120 -4.35 3.60 -14.73
C ARG A 120 -2.97 2.95 -14.96
N SER A 121 -2.92 1.77 -15.57
CA SER A 121 -1.69 1.04 -15.90
C SER A 121 -1.53 0.89 -17.43
N SER A 122 -0.42 0.28 -17.84
CA SER A 122 -0.16 -0.12 -19.24
C SER A 122 -0.78 -1.47 -19.62
N LEU A 123 -1.61 -2.08 -18.77
CA LEU A 123 -2.25 -3.38 -19.03
C LEU A 123 -3.51 -3.24 -19.89
N TYR A 124 -3.35 -2.68 -21.08
CA TYR A 124 -4.41 -2.55 -22.06
C TYR A 124 -3.88 -2.72 -23.49
N GLU A 125 -4.78 -3.06 -24.40
CA GLU A 125 -4.56 -3.01 -25.84
C GLU A 125 -5.40 -1.87 -26.41
N GLU A 126 -4.78 -0.94 -27.13
CA GLU A 126 -5.49 0.17 -27.77
C GLU A 126 -6.30 -0.33 -28.96
N LEU A 127 -7.57 0.06 -29.05
CA LEU A 127 -8.43 -0.27 -30.18
C LEU A 127 -8.33 0.80 -31.28
N PRO A 128 -8.70 0.47 -32.54
CA PRO A 128 -8.72 1.44 -33.64
C PRO A 128 -9.46 2.73 -33.27
N GLY A 129 -8.85 3.88 -33.55
CA GLY A 129 -9.37 5.21 -33.19
C GLY A 129 -8.88 5.75 -31.83
N GLY A 130 -8.13 4.96 -31.06
CA GLY A 130 -7.25 5.42 -29.97
C GLY A 130 -7.93 5.98 -28.72
N ARG A 131 -9.26 6.03 -28.65
CA ARG A 131 -10.00 6.59 -27.49
C ARG A 131 -10.46 5.53 -26.49
N VAL A 132 -10.38 4.26 -26.86
CA VAL A 132 -10.84 3.11 -26.08
C VAL A 132 -9.77 2.04 -26.14
N GLY A 133 -9.53 1.39 -25.01
CA GLY A 133 -8.66 0.23 -24.91
C GLY A 133 -9.40 -0.97 -24.34
N ARG A 134 -8.98 -2.16 -24.74
CA ARG A 134 -9.38 -3.41 -24.10
C ARG A 134 -8.49 -3.63 -22.88
N CYS A 135 -9.10 -3.77 -21.70
CA CYS A 135 -8.40 -4.09 -20.48
C CYS A 135 -7.85 -5.52 -20.55
N LEU A 136 -6.53 -5.68 -20.48
CA LEU A 136 -5.92 -7.02 -20.57
C LEU A 136 -6.13 -7.85 -19.31
N ALA A 137 -6.44 -7.21 -18.17
CA ALA A 137 -6.68 -7.93 -16.92
C ALA A 137 -8.10 -8.49 -16.77
N CYS A 138 -9.12 -7.87 -17.38
CA CYS A 138 -10.50 -8.35 -17.24
C CYS A 138 -11.34 -8.35 -18.52
N GLY A 139 -10.76 -8.00 -19.67
CA GLY A 139 -11.41 -8.03 -20.98
C GLY A 139 -12.32 -6.82 -21.30
N ASP A 140 -12.76 -6.07 -20.30
CA ASP A 140 -13.68 -4.94 -20.48
C ASP A 140 -13.09 -3.84 -21.36
N LEU A 141 -13.94 -3.17 -22.14
CA LEU A 141 -13.58 -1.96 -22.89
C LEU A 141 -13.65 -0.73 -21.99
N GLN A 142 -12.59 0.08 -21.98
CA GLN A 142 -12.48 1.23 -21.12
C GLN A 142 -11.95 2.46 -21.88
N PRO A 143 -12.43 3.67 -21.56
CA PRO A 143 -11.88 4.89 -22.13
C PRO A 143 -10.39 5.05 -21.81
N LEU A 144 -9.62 5.53 -22.78
CA LEU A 144 -8.24 5.94 -22.62
C LEU A 144 -8.15 7.44 -22.36
N ARG A 145 -7.37 7.84 -21.35
CA ARG A 145 -7.17 9.25 -20.98
C ARG A 145 -5.72 9.54 -20.66
N ALA A 146 -5.27 10.74 -21.00
CA ALA A 146 -4.05 11.29 -20.44
C ALA A 146 -4.25 11.54 -18.95
N MET A 147 -3.30 11.10 -18.12
CA MET A 147 -3.36 11.21 -16.67
C MET A 147 -1.96 11.19 -16.05
N GLY A 148 -1.91 11.44 -14.74
CA GLY A 148 -0.66 11.54 -14.01
C GLY A 148 -0.21 12.99 -13.81
N GLY A 149 0.92 13.15 -13.14
CA GLY A 149 1.52 14.46 -12.87
C GLY A 149 2.72 14.72 -13.80
N PRO A 150 3.40 15.87 -13.65
CA PRO A 150 4.54 16.25 -14.49
C PRO A 150 5.70 15.23 -14.46
N TYR A 151 5.83 14.46 -13.38
CA TYR A 151 6.90 13.47 -13.22
C TYR A 151 6.46 12.02 -13.53
N ASN A 152 5.21 11.81 -13.91
CA ASN A 152 4.68 10.48 -14.25
C ASN A 152 3.43 10.64 -15.13
N SER A 153 3.57 11.31 -16.26
CA SER A 153 2.52 11.46 -17.26
C SER A 153 2.37 10.16 -18.03
N ARG A 154 1.12 9.77 -18.29
CA ARG A 154 0.80 8.52 -18.99
C ARG A 154 -0.53 8.59 -19.71
N TYR A 155 -0.64 7.80 -20.76
CA TYR A 155 -1.90 7.48 -21.42
C TYR A 155 -2.32 6.08 -20.99
N ALA A 156 -3.51 5.93 -20.43
CA ALA A 156 -3.95 4.66 -19.85
C ALA A 156 -5.47 4.55 -19.79
N ILE A 157 -5.98 3.32 -19.56
CA ILE A 157 -7.38 3.12 -19.22
C ILE A 157 -7.72 3.83 -17.90
N VAL A 158 -8.90 4.46 -17.86
CA VAL A 158 -9.42 5.10 -16.64
C VAL A 158 -9.58 4.10 -15.50
N GLN A 159 -9.72 4.61 -14.28
CA GLN A 159 -10.07 3.75 -13.15
C GLN A 159 -11.48 3.18 -13.35
N HIS A 160 -11.61 1.85 -13.27
CA HIS A 160 -12.87 1.16 -13.47
C HIS A 160 -13.05 0.00 -12.49
N ARG A 161 -14.29 -0.48 -12.34
CA ARG A 161 -14.60 -1.66 -11.52
C ARG A 161 -14.00 -2.91 -12.15
N THR A 162 -13.65 -3.87 -11.31
CA THR A 162 -13.20 -5.19 -11.76
C THR A 162 -14.31 -5.90 -12.54
N GLY A 163 -14.00 -6.25 -13.79
CA GLY A 163 -14.89 -7.01 -14.67
C GLY A 163 -14.99 -8.48 -14.27
N ALA A 164 -16.04 -9.14 -14.75
CA ALA A 164 -16.32 -10.54 -14.41
C ALA A 164 -15.25 -11.52 -14.92
N ALA A 165 -14.55 -11.19 -16.01
CA ALA A 165 -13.49 -12.00 -16.59
C ALA A 165 -12.09 -11.61 -16.08
N LEU A 166 -11.97 -11.16 -14.82
CA LEU A 166 -10.68 -10.88 -14.20
C LEU A 166 -9.79 -12.12 -14.26
N VAL A 167 -8.55 -11.96 -14.74
CA VAL A 167 -7.54 -13.03 -14.74
C VAL A 167 -7.40 -13.67 -13.36
N ALA A 168 -7.07 -14.95 -13.30
CA ALA A 168 -6.85 -15.63 -12.03
C ALA A 168 -5.72 -14.94 -11.22
N PRO A 169 -5.75 -15.03 -9.87
CA PRO A 169 -4.72 -14.47 -9.04
C PRO A 169 -3.44 -15.32 -9.07
N CYS A 170 -2.27 -14.68 -8.93
CA CYS A 170 -1.06 -15.40 -8.54
C CYS A 170 -1.22 -15.94 -7.10
N PRO A 171 -0.79 -17.18 -6.79
CA PRO A 171 -0.92 -17.73 -5.43
C PRO A 171 -0.19 -16.91 -4.35
N PHE A 172 0.85 -16.16 -4.72
CA PHE A 172 1.65 -15.35 -3.80
C PHE A 172 1.29 -13.86 -3.86
N HIS A 173 1.27 -13.29 -5.06
CA HIS A 173 1.12 -11.85 -5.26
C HIS A 173 -0.28 -11.43 -5.66
N ARG A 174 -1.19 -12.39 -5.86
CA ARG A 174 -2.57 -12.18 -6.29
C ARG A 174 -2.59 -11.33 -7.56
N TRP A 175 -3.23 -10.17 -7.53
CA TRP A 175 -3.33 -9.24 -8.68
C TRP A 175 -2.38 -8.04 -8.61
N ARG A 176 -1.37 -8.06 -7.73
CA ARG A 176 -0.54 -6.87 -7.45
C ARG A 176 0.51 -6.57 -8.52
N TYR A 177 1.16 -7.61 -9.04
CA TYR A 177 2.27 -7.48 -9.98
C TYR A 177 1.92 -8.11 -11.31
N LEU A 178 0.79 -7.70 -11.89
CA LEU A 178 0.40 -8.15 -13.22
C LEU A 178 1.26 -7.47 -14.28
N THR A 179 1.72 -8.24 -15.26
CA THR A 179 2.49 -7.80 -16.41
C THR A 179 2.06 -8.58 -17.65
N VAL A 180 2.43 -8.11 -18.84
CA VAL A 180 2.20 -8.83 -20.09
C VAL A 180 3.48 -9.54 -20.50
N ARG A 181 3.43 -10.86 -20.67
CA ARG A 181 4.51 -11.66 -21.27
C ARG A 181 3.91 -12.50 -22.39
N THR A 182 4.55 -12.49 -23.56
CA THR A 182 4.11 -13.27 -24.74
C THR A 182 2.60 -13.13 -25.02
N GLY A 183 2.07 -11.91 -24.94
CA GLY A 183 0.65 -11.61 -25.20
C GLY A 183 -0.33 -12.05 -24.11
N ARG A 184 0.13 -12.55 -22.95
CA ARG A 184 -0.72 -12.98 -21.83
C ARG A 184 -0.44 -12.15 -20.59
N VAL A 185 -1.49 -11.89 -19.80
CA VAL A 185 -1.34 -11.28 -18.48
C VAL A 185 -0.95 -12.34 -17.47
N VAL A 186 0.21 -12.13 -16.83
CA VAL A 186 0.80 -13.02 -15.84
C VAL A 186 1.25 -12.21 -14.64
N CYS A 187 1.62 -12.89 -13.55
CA CYS A 187 2.35 -12.21 -12.48
C CYS A 187 3.84 -12.10 -12.83
N ASP A 188 4.44 -10.96 -12.50
CA ASP A 188 5.85 -10.68 -12.78
C ASP A 188 6.84 -11.64 -12.09
N CYS A 189 6.40 -12.31 -11.02
CA CYS A 189 7.17 -13.39 -10.39
C CYS A 189 7.32 -14.66 -11.25
N GLY A 190 6.73 -14.69 -12.46
CA GLY A 190 6.86 -15.78 -13.42
C GLY A 190 5.99 -17.01 -13.12
N ARG A 191 5.29 -17.04 -11.98
CA ARG A 191 4.34 -18.11 -11.67
C ARG A 191 3.03 -17.91 -12.42
N GLU A 192 2.47 -19.00 -12.89
CA GLU A 192 1.16 -19.00 -13.51
C GLU A 192 0.06 -18.63 -12.50
N PRO A 193 -0.94 -17.85 -12.92
CA PRO A 193 -2.15 -17.66 -12.16
C PRO A 193 -2.84 -18.99 -11.83
N THR A 194 -3.30 -19.15 -10.60
CA THR A 194 -4.11 -20.31 -10.18
C THR A 194 -5.56 -19.85 -9.96
N PRO A 195 -6.56 -20.52 -10.54
CA PRO A 195 -7.98 -20.18 -10.35
C PRO A 195 -8.40 -20.23 -8.88
#